data_AF-A0A669D4Q1-F1
#
_entry.id   AF-A0A669D4Q1-F1
#
_cell.length_a   1.000
_cell.length_b   1.000
_cell.length_c   1.000
_cell.angle_alpha   90.00
_cell.angle_beta   90.00
_cell.angle_gamma   90.00
#
_symmetry.space_group_name_H-M   'P 1'
#
loop_
_entity.id
_entity.type
_entity.pdbx_description
1 polymer ?
#
loop_
_entity_poly.entity_id
_entity_poly.type
_entity_poly.pdbx_seq_one_letter_code
_entity_poly.pdbx_strand_id
1 'polypeptide(L)'
;MVSLSGLWTYCLAPGRTHLFFFSARTLLLLLLLTVSSSPDACFPHPQPCHILARIGHTVRLGALLPTRQPARIQNALNRALASLRHQGGGADSSTTTSQPPPLLPYNLSLEMVARSPAGGDPESLSRSACQDLVVRGVSAVLAFPRSREELIQVEFLSSFLEIPFVSILEDTEPLVTKTF
;
A
#
# COMPACT_ATOMS: atom_id res chain seq x y z
N MET A 1 74.57 -19.33 -21.98
CA MET A 1 73.52 -19.88 -21.09
C MET A 1 72.15 -19.54 -21.68
N VAL A 2 71.18 -20.40 -21.41
CA VAL A 2 69.88 -20.63 -22.05
C VAL A 2 68.93 -19.41 -22.10
N SER A 3 68.07 -19.45 -23.13
CA SER A 3 66.90 -18.60 -23.48
C SER A 3 65.75 -18.61 -22.46
N LEU A 4 64.88 -17.57 -22.49
CA LEU A 4 63.40 -17.53 -22.27
C LEU A 4 62.99 -16.03 -22.21
N SER A 5 62.65 -15.32 -23.30
CA SER A 5 61.35 -15.22 -24.01
C SER A 5 60.14 -14.76 -23.17
N GLY A 6 59.49 -13.67 -23.61
CA GLY A 6 58.11 -13.28 -23.26
C GLY A 6 58.00 -11.81 -22.84
N LEU A 7 58.12 -10.83 -23.74
CA LEU A 7 57.06 -10.36 -24.63
C LEU A 7 55.70 -10.19 -23.92
N TRP A 8 55.48 -9.03 -23.28
CA TRP A 8 54.16 -8.39 -23.22
C TRP A 8 54.35 -6.86 -23.21
N THR A 9 54.72 -6.36 -24.38
CA THR A 9 54.37 -5.01 -24.81
C THR A 9 52.85 -4.90 -24.77
N TYR A 10 52.31 -4.20 -23.77
CA TYR A 10 50.93 -3.74 -23.85
C TYR A 10 50.84 -2.69 -24.95
N CYS A 11 50.55 -3.15 -26.17
CA CYS A 11 50.04 -2.32 -27.23
C CYS A 11 48.74 -1.67 -26.73
N LEU A 12 48.80 -0.39 -26.36
CA LEU A 12 47.61 0.45 -26.22
C LEU A 12 47.05 0.65 -27.63
N ALA A 13 46.19 -0.27 -28.04
CA ALA A 13 45.40 -0.14 -29.26
C ALA A 13 44.54 1.14 -29.15
N PRO A 14 44.48 1.99 -30.20
CA PRO A 14 43.75 3.26 -30.21
C PRO A 14 42.22 3.07 -30.34
N GLY A 15 41.68 1.99 -29.76
CA GLY A 15 40.25 1.67 -29.73
C GLY A 15 39.70 1.41 -28.32
N ARG A 16 40.54 1.39 -27.28
CA ARG A 16 40.11 1.08 -25.89
C ARG A 16 39.69 2.29 -25.07
N THR A 17 39.99 3.52 -25.49
CA THR A 17 39.55 4.74 -24.79
C THR A 17 38.03 4.89 -24.84
N HIS A 18 37.41 4.66 -25.99
CA HIS A 18 35.96 4.75 -26.15
C HIS A 18 35.19 3.81 -25.23
N LEU A 19 35.66 2.56 -25.04
CA LEU A 19 35.01 1.59 -24.14
C LEU A 19 35.04 2.02 -22.67
N PHE A 20 36.15 2.62 -22.20
CA PHE A 20 36.23 3.17 -20.85
C PHE A 20 35.33 4.40 -20.68
N PHE A 21 35.24 5.27 -21.69
CA PHE A 21 34.31 6.41 -21.68
C PHE A 21 32.84 5.97 -21.68
N PHE A 22 32.48 4.94 -22.45
CA PHE A 22 31.13 4.37 -22.43
C PHE A 22 30.81 3.74 -21.08
N SER A 23 31.75 2.99 -20.49
CA SER A 23 31.60 2.37 -19.16
C SER A 23 31.49 3.39 -18.02
N ALA A 24 32.29 4.46 -18.05
CA ALA A 24 32.20 5.53 -17.05
C ALA A 24 30.89 6.32 -17.17
N ARG A 25 30.42 6.54 -18.41
CA ARG A 25 29.17 7.25 -18.69
C ARG A 25 27.95 6.41 -18.31
N THR A 26 27.95 5.10 -18.52
CA THR A 26 26.89 4.20 -18.06
C THR A 26 26.89 4.06 -16.54
N LEU A 27 28.06 3.98 -15.90
CA LEU A 27 28.16 3.97 -14.44
C LEU A 27 27.65 5.27 -13.82
N LEU A 28 28.01 6.42 -14.40
CA LEU A 28 27.51 7.73 -13.98
C LEU A 28 25.99 7.85 -14.17
N LEU A 29 25.45 7.34 -15.30
CA LEU A 29 24.00 7.29 -15.52
C LEU A 29 23.30 6.40 -14.50
N LEU A 30 23.85 5.23 -14.19
CA LEU A 30 23.31 4.35 -13.15
C LEU A 30 23.33 5.05 -11.79
N LEU A 31 24.42 5.74 -11.45
CA LEU A 31 24.53 6.48 -10.19
C LEU A 31 23.48 7.60 -10.09
N LEU A 32 23.29 8.36 -11.16
CA LEU A 32 22.26 9.40 -11.27
C LEU A 32 20.85 8.81 -11.16
N LEU A 33 20.59 7.67 -11.81
CA LEU A 33 19.31 6.96 -11.71
C LEU A 33 19.07 6.46 -10.28
N THR A 34 20.08 5.95 -9.57
CA THR A 34 19.94 5.52 -8.16
C THR A 34 19.68 6.68 -7.20
N VAL A 35 20.23 7.87 -7.47
CA VAL A 35 19.92 9.09 -6.69
C VAL A 35 18.50 9.58 -6.99
N SER A 36 18.06 9.50 -8.25
CA SER A 36 16.71 9.91 -8.69
C SER A 36 15.61 8.93 -8.26
N SER A 37 15.98 7.70 -7.91
CA SER A 37 15.07 6.64 -7.45
C SER A 37 15.19 6.38 -5.95
N SER A 38 15.95 7.21 -5.23
CA SER A 38 15.75 7.33 -3.79
C SER A 38 14.32 7.85 -3.61
N PRO A 39 13.45 7.16 -2.84
CA PRO A 39 12.14 7.70 -2.55
C PRO A 39 12.40 9.07 -1.92
N ASP A 40 11.93 10.13 -2.59
CA ASP A 40 11.98 11.49 -2.06
C ASP A 40 11.61 11.38 -0.58
N ALA A 41 12.54 11.76 0.29
CA ALA A 41 12.28 11.80 1.71
C ALA A 41 11.07 12.70 1.86
N CYS A 42 9.89 12.11 2.10
CA CYS A 42 8.64 12.85 2.21
C CYS A 42 8.83 13.88 3.33
N PHE A 43 9.15 15.11 2.94
CA PHE A 43 9.31 16.18 3.89
C PHE A 43 7.98 16.32 4.61
N PRO A 44 7.97 16.27 5.95
CA PRO A 44 6.72 16.41 6.68
C PRO A 44 6.07 17.73 6.26
N HIS A 45 4.82 17.66 5.83
CA HIS A 45 4.09 18.85 5.40
C HIS A 45 4.13 19.90 6.52
N PRO A 46 4.47 21.17 6.22
CA PRO A 46 4.60 22.20 7.23
C PRO A 46 3.28 22.34 7.99
N GLN A 47 3.33 22.16 9.31
CA GLN A 47 2.17 22.47 10.13
C GLN A 47 2.05 24.01 10.24
N PRO A 48 0.83 24.57 10.12
CA PRO A 48 -0.46 23.88 10.01
C PRO A 48 -0.87 23.52 8.57
N CYS A 49 -1.14 22.24 8.29
CA CYS A 49 -1.85 21.82 7.08
C CYS A 49 -3.34 22.08 7.27
N HIS A 50 -3.89 23.00 6.49
CA HIS A 50 -5.36 23.16 6.41
C HIS A 50 -6.07 21.89 5.92
N ILE A 51 -5.36 21.02 5.20
CA ILE A 51 -5.88 19.73 4.70
C ILE A 51 -6.18 18.77 5.86
N LEU A 52 -5.23 18.56 6.79
CA LEU A 52 -5.47 17.70 7.96
C LEU A 52 -6.49 18.32 8.92
N ALA A 53 -6.49 19.66 9.05
CA ALA A 53 -7.53 20.35 9.82
C ALA A 53 -8.94 20.13 9.24
N ARG A 54 -9.06 19.89 7.92
CA ARG A 54 -10.34 19.62 7.24
C ARG A 54 -10.74 18.14 7.27
N ILE A 55 -9.78 17.23 7.20
CA ILE A 55 -10.01 15.77 7.20
C ILE A 55 -10.24 15.23 8.62
N GLY A 56 -9.72 15.93 9.64
CA GLY A 56 -9.73 15.46 11.02
C GLY A 56 -8.56 14.51 11.31
N HIS A 57 -8.49 14.03 12.56
CA HIS A 57 -7.40 13.18 13.04
C HIS A 57 -7.72 11.68 12.98
N THR A 58 -8.85 11.30 12.36
CA THR A 58 -9.31 9.91 12.31
C THR A 58 -9.68 9.55 10.89
N VAL A 59 -9.05 8.50 10.37
CA VAL A 59 -9.39 7.86 9.11
C VAL A 59 -10.32 6.69 9.41
N ARG A 60 -11.51 6.70 8.80
CA ARG A 60 -12.52 5.66 9.00
C ARG A 60 -12.49 4.68 7.83
N LEU A 61 -12.33 3.39 8.14
CA LEU A 61 -12.52 2.30 7.20
C LEU A 61 -13.87 1.64 7.44
N GLY A 62 -14.62 1.38 6.39
CA GLY A 62 -15.83 0.55 6.43
C GLY A 62 -15.48 -0.94 6.26
N ALA A 63 -16.33 -1.83 6.77
CA ALA A 63 -16.26 -3.25 6.46
C ALA A 63 -17.67 -3.83 6.28
N LEU A 64 -17.94 -4.40 5.11
CA LEU A 64 -19.16 -5.17 4.82
C LEU A 64 -18.91 -6.64 5.14
N LEU A 65 -19.33 -7.06 6.33
CA LEU A 65 -19.12 -8.41 6.83
C LEU A 65 -19.95 -9.44 6.05
N PRO A 66 -19.43 -10.66 5.84
CA PRO A 66 -20.18 -11.69 5.14
C PRO A 66 -21.38 -12.16 5.99
N THR A 67 -22.46 -12.58 5.33
CA THR A 67 -23.66 -13.04 6.06
C THR A 67 -23.45 -14.35 6.84
N ARG A 68 -22.47 -15.16 6.42
CA ARG A 68 -22.06 -16.39 7.15
C ARG A 68 -20.83 -16.07 7.97
N GLN A 69 -20.90 -16.39 9.26
CA GLN A 69 -19.79 -16.25 10.21
C GLN A 69 -19.19 -14.83 10.32
N PRO A 70 -20.00 -13.75 10.40
CA PRO A 70 -19.50 -12.38 10.48
C PRO A 70 -18.56 -12.16 11.68
N ALA A 71 -18.77 -12.89 12.77
CA ALA A 71 -17.94 -12.84 13.97
C ALA A 71 -16.47 -13.22 13.71
N ARG A 72 -16.19 -14.18 12.80
CA ARG A 72 -14.81 -14.59 12.49
C ARG A 72 -14.03 -13.43 11.87
N ILE A 73 -14.62 -12.80 10.87
CA ILE A 73 -14.03 -11.65 10.18
C ILE A 73 -13.94 -10.44 11.12
N GLN A 74 -15.00 -10.15 11.88
CA GLN A 74 -14.97 -9.05 12.84
C GLN A 74 -13.87 -9.22 13.90
N ASN A 75 -13.68 -10.44 14.41
CA ASN A 75 -12.60 -10.74 15.35
C ASN A 75 -11.21 -10.59 14.70
N ALA A 76 -11.06 -10.99 13.43
CA ALA A 76 -9.82 -10.79 12.68
C ALA A 76 -9.51 -9.29 12.48
N LEU A 77 -10.52 -8.50 12.10
CA LEU A 77 -10.39 -7.04 12.00
C LEU A 77 -10.00 -6.41 13.33
N ASN A 78 -10.65 -6.81 14.44
CA ASN A 78 -10.31 -6.31 15.77
C ASN A 78 -8.84 -6.60 16.16
N ARG A 79 -8.35 -7.82 15.85
CA ARG A 79 -6.94 -8.17 16.08
C ARG A 79 -5.98 -7.35 15.20
N ALA A 80 -6.31 -7.18 13.92
CA ALA A 80 -5.51 -6.37 13.01
C ALA A 80 -5.42 -4.91 13.51
N LEU A 81 -6.55 -4.31 13.90
CA LEU A 81 -6.59 -2.95 14.45
C LEU A 81 -5.80 -2.81 15.74
N ALA A 82 -5.87 -3.80 16.64
CA ALA A 82 -5.05 -3.81 17.85
C ALA A 82 -3.55 -3.85 17.52
N SER A 83 -3.15 -4.70 16.56
CA SER A 83 -1.77 -4.78 16.10
C SER A 83 -1.26 -3.47 15.49
N LEU A 84 -2.06 -2.80 14.66
CA LEU A 84 -1.73 -1.50 14.07
C LEU A 84 -1.54 -0.41 15.14
N ARG A 85 -2.36 -0.41 16.20
CA ARG A 85 -2.23 0.56 17.30
C ARG A 85 -0.93 0.38 18.09
N HIS A 86 -0.51 -0.87 18.34
CA HIS A 86 0.73 -1.13 19.08
C HIS A 86 2.00 -0.74 18.31
N GLN A 87 1.94 -0.66 16.97
CA GLN A 87 3.07 -0.19 16.17
C GLN A 87 3.33 1.33 16.29
N GLY A 88 2.35 2.12 16.76
CA GLY A 88 2.46 3.59 16.83
C GLY A 88 2.87 4.19 18.18
N GLY A 89 3.09 3.36 19.22
CA GLY A 89 3.14 3.82 20.62
C GLY A 89 4.50 3.92 21.30
N GLY A 90 5.62 3.82 20.59
CA GLY A 90 6.97 3.81 21.18
C GLY A 90 7.76 5.07 20.85
N ALA A 91 7.62 6.13 21.65
CA ALA A 91 8.40 7.36 21.52
C ALA A 91 9.03 7.74 22.88
N ASP A 92 9.84 6.84 23.42
CA ASP A 92 10.63 7.10 24.63
C ASP A 92 12.10 7.28 24.22
N SER A 93 12.51 8.53 24.20
CA SER A 93 13.81 9.03 23.77
C SER A 93 14.92 8.67 24.75
N SER A 94 15.42 7.44 24.75
CA SER A 94 16.71 7.10 25.38
C SER A 94 17.21 5.68 25.05
N THR A 95 17.37 5.30 23.79
CA THR A 95 18.40 4.31 23.39
C THR A 95 18.48 4.15 21.88
N THR A 96 19.70 4.05 21.38
CA THR A 96 20.06 3.70 20.00
C THR A 96 19.58 2.29 19.66
N THR A 97 18.30 2.11 19.31
CA THR A 97 17.82 0.89 18.66
C THR A 97 16.62 1.22 17.79
N SER A 98 16.66 0.76 16.54
CA SER A 98 15.69 0.93 15.46
C SER A 98 14.23 0.65 15.87
N GLN A 99 13.50 1.67 16.31
CA GLN A 99 12.06 1.59 16.45
C GLN A 99 11.38 1.84 15.10
N PRO A 100 10.36 1.03 14.73
CA PRO A 100 9.61 1.25 13.51
C PRO A 100 8.83 2.58 13.62
N PRO A 101 8.78 3.38 12.54
CA PRO A 101 8.01 4.61 12.53
C PRO A 101 6.51 4.33 12.74
N PRO A 102 5.74 5.31 13.24
CA PRO A 102 4.28 5.19 13.37
C PRO A 102 3.67 4.85 12.00
N LEU A 103 2.72 3.91 12.00
CA LEU A 103 2.17 3.34 10.77
C LEU A 103 1.41 4.35 9.91
N LEU A 104 0.74 5.31 10.56
CA LEU A 104 0.05 6.40 9.86
C LEU A 104 0.83 7.71 10.04
N PRO A 105 1.00 8.49 8.95
CA PRO A 105 1.66 9.77 9.02
C PRO A 105 0.80 10.79 9.79
N TYR A 106 1.42 11.85 10.26
CA TYR A 106 0.75 13.02 10.84
C TYR A 106 -0.15 12.75 12.06
N ASN A 107 0.16 11.70 12.85
CA ASN A 107 -0.60 11.30 14.03
C ASN A 107 -2.08 11.01 13.74
N LEU A 108 -2.37 10.47 12.56
CA LEU A 108 -3.71 10.00 12.23
C LEU A 108 -4.03 8.72 13.02
N SER A 109 -5.28 8.63 13.48
CA SER A 109 -5.85 7.44 14.10
C SER A 109 -6.72 6.69 13.09
N LEU A 110 -6.85 5.37 13.26
CA LEU A 110 -7.70 4.54 12.41
C LEU A 110 -8.88 3.99 13.19
N GLU A 111 -10.08 4.16 12.63
CA GLU A 111 -11.33 3.61 13.14
C GLU A 111 -11.94 2.66 12.10
N MET A 112 -12.54 1.56 12.55
CA MET A 112 -13.21 0.59 11.70
C MET A 112 -14.71 0.56 11.99
N VAL A 113 -15.54 0.67 10.95
CA VAL A 113 -16.99 0.60 11.00
C VAL A 113 -17.44 -0.66 10.27
N ALA A 114 -17.75 -1.72 11.02
CA ALA A 114 -18.24 -2.97 10.45
C ALA A 114 -19.77 -3.03 10.40
N ARG A 115 -20.33 -3.52 9.29
CA ARG A 115 -21.77 -3.71 9.07
C ARG A 115 -22.00 -5.06 8.39
N SER A 116 -23.02 -5.78 8.84
CA SER A 116 -23.43 -7.03 8.20
C SER A 116 -24.73 -6.76 7.44
N PRO A 117 -24.73 -6.74 6.10
CA PRO A 117 -25.97 -6.69 5.33
C PRO A 117 -26.81 -7.93 5.66
N ALA A 118 -28.12 -7.73 5.83
CA ALA A 118 -29.06 -8.83 6.04
C ALA A 118 -29.25 -9.61 4.72
N GLY A 119 -29.56 -10.90 4.80
CA GLY A 119 -30.11 -11.67 3.66
C GLY A 119 -29.16 -11.97 2.49
N GLY A 120 -28.06 -11.23 2.31
CA GLY A 120 -27.18 -11.35 1.14
C GLY A 120 -27.83 -10.83 -0.15
N ASP A 121 -28.94 -10.11 -0.04
CA ASP A 121 -29.63 -9.50 -1.16
C ASP A 121 -29.00 -8.13 -1.52
N PRO A 122 -29.11 -7.70 -2.80
CA PRO A 122 -28.50 -6.45 -3.27
C PRO A 122 -29.03 -5.21 -2.56
N GLU A 123 -30.31 -5.21 -2.15
CA GLU A 123 -30.91 -4.06 -1.48
C GLU A 123 -30.28 -3.87 -0.10
N SER A 124 -30.20 -4.92 0.70
CA SER A 124 -29.55 -4.91 2.01
C SER A 124 -28.08 -4.50 1.92
N LEU A 125 -27.34 -4.98 0.91
CA LEU A 125 -25.96 -4.58 0.67
C LEU A 125 -25.84 -3.07 0.38
N SER A 126 -26.66 -2.57 -0.55
CA SER A 126 -26.68 -1.14 -0.90
C SER A 126 -27.10 -0.27 0.27
N ARG A 127 -28.06 -0.72 1.08
CA ARG A 127 -28.51 -0.01 2.28
C ARG A 127 -27.40 0.07 3.32
N SER A 128 -26.72 -1.04 3.61
CA SER A 128 -25.58 -1.03 4.55
C SER A 128 -24.44 -0.14 4.04
N ALA A 129 -24.11 -0.16 2.74
CA ALA A 129 -23.09 0.72 2.19
C ALA A 129 -23.52 2.21 2.32
N CYS A 130 -24.65 2.59 1.74
CA CYS A 130 -25.06 3.98 1.62
C CYS A 130 -25.54 4.60 2.94
N GLN A 131 -26.27 3.85 3.77
CA GLN A 131 -26.93 4.38 4.96
C GLN A 131 -26.20 4.08 6.26
N ASP A 132 -25.29 3.10 6.29
CA ASP A 132 -24.52 2.81 7.51
C ASP A 132 -23.03 3.16 7.40
N LEU A 133 -22.40 2.97 6.23
CA LEU A 133 -20.97 3.24 6.05
C LEU A 133 -20.72 4.66 5.54
N VAL A 134 -21.31 5.02 4.39
CA VAL A 134 -21.08 6.31 3.73
C VAL A 134 -21.46 7.49 4.62
N VAL A 135 -22.60 7.41 5.32
CA VAL A 135 -23.03 8.47 6.27
C VAL A 135 -22.03 8.71 7.41
N ARG A 136 -21.16 7.74 7.71
CA ARG A 136 -20.10 7.89 8.73
C ARG A 136 -18.80 8.46 8.18
N GLY A 137 -18.73 8.75 6.88
CA GLY A 137 -17.56 9.33 6.24
C GLY A 137 -16.39 8.36 6.14
N VAL A 138 -16.65 7.12 5.71
CA VAL A 138 -15.58 6.13 5.46
C VAL A 138 -14.74 6.52 4.24
N SER A 139 -13.43 6.33 4.31
CA SER A 139 -12.49 6.63 3.23
C SER A 139 -12.27 5.45 2.27
N ALA A 140 -12.51 4.23 2.74
CA ALA A 140 -12.48 3.00 1.95
C ALA A 140 -13.35 1.93 2.63
N VAL A 141 -13.78 0.92 1.90
CA VAL A 141 -14.60 -0.19 2.43
C VAL A 141 -13.94 -1.53 2.14
N LEU A 142 -13.75 -2.36 3.17
CA LEU A 142 -13.40 -3.76 3.02
C LEU A 142 -14.67 -4.57 2.72
N ALA A 143 -14.65 -5.39 1.68
CA ALA A 143 -15.76 -6.27 1.34
C ALA A 143 -15.29 -7.72 1.30
N PHE A 144 -16.20 -8.63 1.67
CA PHE A 144 -15.93 -10.07 1.68
C PHE A 144 -16.95 -10.80 0.81
N PRO A 145 -16.96 -10.56 -0.52
CA PRO A 145 -17.93 -11.18 -1.41
C PRO A 145 -17.61 -12.67 -1.56
N ARG A 146 -18.67 -13.49 -1.62
CA ARG A 146 -18.56 -14.96 -1.72
C ARG A 146 -19.00 -15.52 -3.06
N SER A 147 -19.59 -14.68 -3.91
CA SER A 147 -19.99 -15.07 -5.25
C SER A 147 -19.62 -13.96 -6.24
N ARG A 148 -19.63 -14.31 -7.52
CA ARG A 148 -19.37 -13.36 -8.60
C ARG A 148 -20.43 -12.24 -8.60
N GLU A 149 -21.67 -12.57 -8.26
CA GLU A 149 -22.78 -11.63 -8.16
C GLU A 149 -22.56 -10.63 -7.03
N GLU A 150 -22.17 -11.10 -5.83
CA GLU A 150 -21.82 -10.22 -4.70
C GLU A 150 -20.62 -9.32 -5.08
N LEU A 151 -19.62 -9.85 -5.79
CA LEU A 151 -18.46 -9.07 -6.25
C LEU A 151 -18.84 -7.98 -7.26
N ILE A 152 -19.69 -8.29 -8.25
CA ILE A 152 -20.18 -7.31 -9.23
C ILE A 152 -20.95 -6.18 -8.52
N GLN A 153 -21.75 -6.51 -7.52
CA GLN A 153 -22.50 -5.51 -6.75
C GLN A 153 -21.56 -4.59 -5.97
N VAL A 154 -20.52 -5.15 -5.33
CA VAL A 154 -19.49 -4.38 -4.63
C VAL A 154 -18.74 -3.45 -5.59
N GLU A 155 -18.37 -3.93 -6.77
CA GLU A 155 -17.69 -3.12 -7.80
C GLU A 155 -18.57 -1.96 -8.28
N PHE A 156 -19.85 -2.23 -8.51
CA PHE A 156 -20.83 -1.20 -8.86
C PHE A 156 -20.96 -0.15 -7.74
N LEU A 157 -21.06 -0.57 -6.48
CA LEU A 157 -21.12 0.34 -5.34
C LEU A 157 -19.84 1.17 -5.21
N SER A 158 -18.67 0.59 -5.43
CA SER A 158 -17.40 1.32 -5.42
C SER A 158 -17.38 2.42 -6.48
N SER A 159 -17.77 2.08 -7.70
CA SER A 159 -17.83 3.02 -8.82
C SER A 159 -18.88 4.13 -8.59
N PHE A 160 -20.06 3.76 -8.09
CA PHE A 160 -21.16 4.71 -7.86
C PHE A 160 -20.89 5.67 -6.70
N LEU A 161 -20.28 5.17 -5.62
CA LEU A 161 -20.00 5.97 -4.42
C LEU A 161 -18.69 6.75 -4.54
N GLU A 162 -17.87 6.48 -5.56
CA GLU A 162 -16.50 7.01 -5.69
C GLU A 162 -15.65 6.73 -4.44
N ILE A 163 -15.93 5.62 -3.76
CA ILE A 163 -15.20 5.13 -2.59
C ILE A 163 -14.49 3.86 -3.00
N PRO A 164 -13.20 3.67 -2.68
CA PRO A 164 -12.49 2.43 -3.00
C PRO A 164 -13.01 1.27 -2.13
N PHE A 165 -13.45 0.19 -2.79
CA PHE A 165 -13.76 -1.06 -2.12
C PHE A 165 -12.62 -2.06 -2.32
N VAL A 166 -12.11 -2.63 -1.24
CA VAL A 166 -11.10 -3.70 -1.28
C VAL A 166 -11.78 -5.02 -0.98
N SER A 167 -11.97 -5.82 -2.02
CA SER A 167 -12.63 -7.12 -1.96
C SER A 167 -11.63 -8.22 -1.57
N ILE A 168 -11.89 -8.92 -0.47
CA ILE A 168 -11.11 -10.07 0.00
C ILE A 168 -11.91 -11.34 -0.35
N LEU A 169 -11.37 -12.16 -1.24
CA LEU A 169 -12.00 -13.37 -1.75
C LEU A 169 -11.49 -14.60 -0.96
N GLU A 170 -12.40 -15.48 -0.53
CA GLU A 170 -12.02 -16.67 0.25
C GLU A 170 -11.39 -17.77 -0.64
N ASP A 171 -11.86 -17.98 -1.88
CA ASP A 171 -11.47 -19.12 -2.74
C ASP A 171 -11.55 -18.83 -4.26
N THR A 172 -10.81 -17.86 -4.79
CA THR A 172 -10.74 -17.69 -6.26
C THR A 172 -9.33 -17.45 -6.72
N GLU A 173 -8.96 -18.11 -7.83
CA GLU A 173 -7.82 -17.70 -8.64
C GLU A 173 -7.84 -16.17 -8.83
N PRO A 174 -6.66 -15.52 -8.82
CA PRO A 174 -6.59 -14.06 -8.99
C PRO A 174 -7.35 -13.65 -10.26
N LEU A 175 -8.09 -12.54 -10.18
CA LEU A 175 -8.82 -12.00 -11.32
C LEU A 175 -7.82 -11.74 -12.47
N VAL A 176 -7.84 -12.58 -13.51
CA VAL A 176 -7.03 -12.39 -14.70
C VAL A 176 -7.63 -11.24 -15.50
N THR A 177 -7.06 -10.05 -15.35
CA THR A 177 -7.39 -8.92 -16.22
C THR A 177 -6.81 -9.22 -17.59
N LYS A 178 -7.69 -9.43 -18.58
CA LYS A 178 -7.27 -9.51 -19.97
C LYS A 178 -6.82 -8.11 -20.37
N THR A 179 -5.51 -7.89 -20.51
CA THR A 179 -5.00 -6.68 -21.18
C THR A 179 -5.41 -6.79 -22.64
N PHE A 180 -6.31 -5.91 -23.06
CA PHE A 180 -6.69 -5.76 -24.47
C PHE A 180 -5.58 -5.08 -25.25
#